data_AF-A0A7R8WEA4-F1
#
_entry.id   AF-A0A7R8WEA4-F1
#
_cell.length_a   1.000
_cell.length_b   1.000
_cell.length_c   1.000
_cell.angle_alpha   90.00
_cell.angle_beta   90.00
_cell.angle_gamma   90.00
#
_symmetry.space_group_name_H-M   'P 1'
#
loop_
_entity.id
_entity.type
_entity.pdbx_description
1 polymer ?
#
loop_
_entity_poly.entity_id
_entity_poly.type
_entity_poly.pdbx_seq_one_letter_code
_entity_poly.pdbx_strand_id
1 'polypeptide(L)'
;MANGFPLVTTKKVHLRSIIHELLWFIKGDTNIAYLKENGVSIWDEWADENGELGPVYGVPFNIASYALLLQMVAQVTGLEAHEFIHTFGDAHIYSNHFEQIELQLTRSPRPLPSMIINPEVKSIFDFKFEDFTLEGYDPHPHIKGKVAV
;
A
#
# COMPACT_ATOMS: atom_id res chain seq x y z
N MET A 1 -13.11 -3.13 -8.95
CA MET A 1 -11.92 -2.50 -9.53
C MET A 1 -12.23 -1.80 -10.85
N ALA A 2 -13.42 -1.99 -11.45
CA ALA A 2 -13.82 -1.36 -12.71
C ALA A 2 -13.80 0.18 -12.72
N ASN A 3 -13.85 0.83 -11.55
CA ASN A 3 -13.91 2.29 -11.43
C ASN A 3 -12.57 2.95 -11.05
N GLY A 4 -11.45 2.21 -11.14
CA GLY A 4 -10.11 2.67 -10.80
C GLY A 4 -9.50 1.95 -9.58
N PHE A 5 -8.20 2.17 -9.39
CA PHE A 5 -7.43 1.68 -8.25
C PHE A 5 -7.66 2.57 -7.03
N PRO A 6 -8.05 2.02 -5.86
CA PRO A 6 -8.51 2.79 -4.71
C PRO A 6 -7.36 3.43 -3.90
N LEU A 7 -6.49 4.19 -4.58
CA LEU A 7 -5.45 4.99 -3.93
C LEU A 7 -5.99 6.37 -3.60
N VAL A 8 -5.88 6.77 -2.33
CA VAL A 8 -6.44 8.03 -1.84
C VAL A 8 -5.83 9.23 -2.58
N THR A 9 -6.70 10.15 -3.02
CA THR A 9 -6.29 11.34 -3.79
C THR A 9 -6.31 12.63 -2.98
N THR A 10 -6.92 12.66 -1.80
CA THR A 10 -6.93 13.84 -0.90
C THR A 10 -5.61 14.07 -0.16
N LYS A 11 -4.63 13.16 -0.32
CA LYS A 11 -3.23 13.33 0.06
C LYS A 11 -2.34 12.46 -0.81
N LYS A 12 -1.07 12.85 -0.96
CA LYS A 12 -0.07 12.02 -1.64
C LYS A 12 0.31 10.80 -0.79
N VAL A 13 0.19 9.61 -1.37
CA VAL A 13 0.57 8.31 -0.81
C VAL A 13 1.87 7.83 -1.47
N HIS A 14 2.74 7.17 -0.70
CA HIS A 14 4.02 6.67 -1.18
C HIS A 14 3.89 5.25 -1.75
N LEU A 15 3.49 5.14 -3.02
CA LEU A 15 3.21 3.86 -3.69
C LEU A 15 4.41 2.89 -3.69
N ARG A 16 5.64 3.40 -3.80
CA ARG A 16 6.85 2.56 -3.76
C ARG A 16 6.92 1.72 -2.49
N SER A 17 6.63 2.31 -1.34
CA SER A 17 6.60 1.57 -0.06
C SER A 17 5.54 0.49 -0.05
N ILE A 18 4.33 0.76 -0.56
CA ILE A 18 3.23 -0.22 -0.65
C ILE A 18 3.66 -1.44 -1.47
N ILE A 19 4.22 -1.21 -2.66
CA ILE A 19 4.58 -2.30 -3.58
C ILE A 19 5.72 -3.14 -2.99
N HIS A 20 6.80 -2.54 -2.53
CA HIS A 20 7.92 -3.30 -1.97
C HIS A 20 7.54 -4.05 -0.69
N GLU A 21 6.72 -3.45 0.18
CA GLU A 21 6.20 -4.15 1.36
C GLU A 21 5.36 -5.37 0.95
N LEU A 22 4.47 -5.23 -0.05
CA LEU A 22 3.67 -6.36 -0.51
C LEU A 22 4.52 -7.47 -1.13
N LEU A 23 5.52 -7.11 -1.94
CA LEU A 23 6.47 -8.08 -2.51
C LEU A 23 7.29 -8.79 -1.42
N TRP A 24 7.67 -8.07 -0.37
CA TRP A 24 8.36 -8.61 0.80
C TRP A 24 7.47 -9.61 1.57
N PHE A 25 6.19 -9.27 1.80
CA PHE A 25 5.22 -10.19 2.40
C PHE A 25 4.99 -11.46 1.57
N ILE A 26 4.84 -11.33 0.25
CA ILE A 26 4.62 -12.49 -0.64
C ILE A 26 5.81 -13.45 -0.63
N LYS A 27 7.03 -12.92 -0.45
CA LYS A 27 8.24 -13.74 -0.29
C LYS A 27 8.36 -14.42 1.07
N GLY A 28 7.53 -14.04 2.04
CA GLY A 28 7.59 -14.56 3.41
C GLY A 28 8.85 -14.14 4.16
N ASP A 29 9.46 -13.03 3.76
CA ASP A 29 10.64 -12.47 4.40
C ASP A 29 10.24 -11.69 5.67
N THR A 30 11.12 -11.71 6.67
CA THR A 30 10.94 -11.03 7.97
C THR A 30 12.06 -10.02 8.25
N ASN A 31 13.07 -9.95 7.39
CA ASN A 31 14.19 -9.04 7.53
C ASN A 31 13.98 -7.76 6.71
N ILE A 32 14.27 -6.59 7.31
CA ILE A 32 14.10 -5.29 6.66
C ILE A 32 15.19 -4.91 5.66
N ALA A 33 16.23 -5.74 5.47
CA ALA A 33 17.32 -5.46 4.53
C ALA A 33 16.79 -5.17 3.12
N TYR A 34 15.90 -6.02 2.60
CA TYR A 34 15.26 -5.82 1.30
C TYR A 34 14.51 -4.48 1.23
N LEU A 35 13.77 -4.12 2.28
CA LEU A 35 13.02 -2.87 2.32
C LEU A 35 13.96 -1.66 2.30
N LYS A 36 15.02 -1.68 3.11
CA LYS A 36 16.03 -0.63 3.17
C LYS A 36 16.77 -0.44 1.85
N GLU A 37 17.18 -1.53 1.20
CA GLU A 37 17.81 -1.51 -0.12
C GLU A 37 16.92 -0.85 -1.18
N ASN A 38 15.60 -0.93 -1.01
CA ASN A 38 14.61 -0.33 -1.90
C ASN A 38 14.05 1.02 -1.41
N GLY A 39 14.70 1.65 -0.41
CA GLY A 39 14.34 2.96 0.10
C GLY A 39 13.04 3.01 0.92
N VAL A 40 12.68 1.89 1.54
CA VAL A 40 11.49 1.74 2.39
C VAL A 40 11.91 1.58 3.84
N SER A 41 11.45 2.48 4.71
CA SER A 41 11.81 2.55 6.14
C SER A 41 10.62 2.41 7.10
N ILE A 42 9.47 1.92 6.60
CA ILE A 42 8.21 1.89 7.36
C ILE A 42 8.26 0.95 8.58
N TRP A 43 9.19 0.00 8.60
CA TRP A 43 9.38 -0.98 9.67
C TRP A 43 10.66 -0.74 10.50
N ASP A 44 11.40 0.33 10.25
CA ASP A 44 12.73 0.56 10.87
C ASP A 44 12.68 0.63 12.40
N GLU A 45 11.63 1.22 12.98
CA GLU A 45 11.52 1.39 14.45
C GLU A 45 11.10 0.10 15.17
N TRP A 46 10.66 -0.93 14.45
CA TRP A 46 10.16 -2.19 15.00
C TRP A 46 11.15 -3.34 14.85
N ALA A 47 12.17 -3.16 14.01
CA ALA A 47 13.16 -4.20 13.78
C ALA A 47 14.17 -4.26 14.92
N ASP A 48 14.62 -5.48 15.22
CA ASP A 48 15.70 -5.69 16.18
C ASP A 48 17.06 -5.24 15.61
N GLU A 49 18.13 -5.44 16.39
CA GLU A 49 19.50 -5.11 15.99
C GLU A 49 19.99 -5.83 14.73
N ASN A 50 19.37 -6.97 14.38
CA ASN A 50 19.67 -7.77 13.18
C ASN A 50 18.74 -7.42 12.00
N GLY A 51 17.78 -6.51 12.19
CA GLY A 51 16.79 -6.14 11.19
C GLY A 51 15.58 -7.08 11.12
N GLU A 52 15.40 -7.97 12.10
CA GLU A 52 14.27 -8.91 12.14
C GLU A 52 13.06 -8.31 12.85
N LEU A 53 11.87 -8.56 12.30
CA LEU A 53 10.61 -8.02 12.84
C LEU A 53 9.74 -9.04 13.58
N GLY A 54 10.03 -10.34 13.48
CA GLY A 54 9.08 -11.37 13.89
C GLY A 54 7.80 -11.34 13.04
N PRO A 55 6.63 -11.83 13.54
CA PRO A 55 5.37 -11.81 12.79
C PRO A 55 4.69 -10.43 12.79
N VAL A 56 4.28 -9.93 11.61
CA VAL A 56 3.91 -8.51 11.39
C VAL A 56 2.66 -8.34 10.49
N TYR A 57 1.76 -7.38 10.82
CA TYR A 57 0.66 -6.87 9.94
C TYR A 57 0.24 -5.41 10.29
N GLY A 58 0.02 -4.51 9.29
CA GLY A 58 -0.41 -3.09 9.46
C GLY A 58 -1.81 -2.75 8.89
N VAL A 59 -2.32 -1.49 8.93
CA VAL A 59 -3.70 -1.07 8.47
C VAL A 59 -3.82 0.07 7.40
N PRO A 60 -3.01 1.16 7.37
CA PRO A 60 -3.22 2.26 6.40
C PRO A 60 -2.75 1.98 4.98
N PHE A 61 -1.72 1.14 4.85
CA PHE A 61 -1.22 0.60 3.58
C PHE A 61 -2.26 -0.36 2.97
N ASN A 62 -3.21 -0.85 3.76
CA ASN A 62 -3.96 -2.07 3.46
C ASN A 62 -5.00 -1.91 2.37
N ILE A 63 -5.60 -0.73 2.19
CA ILE A 63 -6.53 -0.56 1.07
C ILE A 63 -5.77 -0.72 -0.25
N ALA A 64 -4.65 -0.03 -0.41
CA ALA A 64 -3.84 -0.13 -1.62
C ALA A 64 -3.14 -1.51 -1.71
N SER A 65 -2.58 -2.02 -0.61
CA SER A 65 -1.90 -3.32 -0.58
C SER A 65 -2.85 -4.47 -0.89
N TYR A 66 -4.03 -4.55 -0.26
CA TYR A 66 -4.97 -5.64 -0.52
C TYR A 66 -5.72 -5.49 -1.85
N ALA A 67 -5.98 -4.26 -2.31
CA ALA A 67 -6.49 -4.07 -3.67
C ALA A 67 -5.46 -4.51 -4.72
N LEU A 68 -4.17 -4.23 -4.49
CA LEU A 68 -3.10 -4.70 -5.37
C LEU A 68 -2.95 -6.22 -5.31
N LEU A 69 -2.99 -6.81 -4.11
CA LEU A 69 -2.97 -8.27 -3.93
C LEU A 69 -4.13 -8.94 -4.66
N LEU A 70 -5.34 -8.37 -4.57
CA LEU A 70 -6.50 -8.86 -5.31
C LEU A 70 -6.25 -8.85 -6.83
N GLN A 71 -5.68 -7.77 -7.37
CA GLN A 71 -5.33 -7.71 -8.80
C GLN A 71 -4.25 -8.72 -9.20
N MET A 72 -3.20 -8.86 -8.38
CA MET A 72 -2.12 -9.82 -8.63
C MET A 72 -2.64 -11.27 -8.63
N VAL A 73 -3.44 -11.64 -7.63
CA VAL A 73 -4.04 -12.99 -7.52
C VAL A 73 -5.00 -13.24 -8.68
N ALA A 74 -5.86 -12.28 -9.02
CA ALA A 74 -6.75 -12.39 -10.17
C ALA A 74 -5.96 -12.66 -11.46
N GLN A 75 -4.89 -11.89 -11.73
CA GLN A 75 -4.06 -12.08 -12.91
C GLN A 75 -3.46 -13.49 -13.01
N VAL A 76 -2.80 -13.96 -11.95
CA VAL A 76 -2.08 -15.25 -12.00
C VAL A 76 -3.01 -16.46 -11.97
N THR A 77 -4.29 -16.26 -11.62
CA THR A 77 -5.34 -17.29 -11.69
C THR A 77 -6.19 -17.20 -12.94
N GLY A 78 -5.94 -16.24 -13.84
CA GLY A 78 -6.73 -16.03 -15.05
C GLY A 78 -8.14 -15.51 -14.78
N LEU A 79 -8.34 -14.81 -13.66
CA LEU A 79 -9.60 -14.22 -13.22
C LEU A 79 -9.56 -12.69 -13.34
N GLU A 80 -10.72 -12.05 -13.17
CA GLU A 80 -10.86 -10.61 -13.11
C GLU A 80 -11.10 -10.13 -11.67
N ALA A 81 -10.37 -9.08 -11.26
CA ALA A 81 -10.55 -8.48 -9.94
C ALA A 81 -11.86 -7.68 -9.88
N HIS A 82 -12.83 -8.17 -9.09
CA HIS A 82 -14.13 -7.50 -8.92
C HIS A 82 -14.11 -6.54 -7.73
N GLU A 83 -14.56 -6.95 -6.55
CA GLU A 83 -14.72 -6.07 -5.39
C GLU A 83 -13.65 -6.34 -4.34
N PHE A 84 -13.14 -5.26 -3.76
CA PHE A 84 -12.37 -5.30 -2.52
C PHE A 84 -13.27 -4.83 -1.38
N ILE A 85 -13.55 -5.72 -0.42
CA ILE A 85 -14.39 -5.45 0.74
C ILE A 85 -13.49 -5.32 1.96
N HIS A 86 -13.49 -4.15 2.60
CA HIS A 86 -12.68 -3.87 3.80
C HIS A 86 -13.61 -3.73 5.01
N THR A 87 -13.54 -4.70 5.92
CA THR A 87 -14.32 -4.70 7.17
C THR A 87 -13.40 -4.38 8.35
N PHE A 88 -13.87 -3.53 9.26
CA PHE A 88 -13.14 -3.16 10.47
C PHE A 88 -13.80 -3.75 11.72
N GLY A 89 -12.99 -4.10 12.71
CA GLY A 89 -13.44 -4.38 14.08
C GLY A 89 -13.46 -3.07 14.88
N ASP A 90 -12.33 -2.75 15.52
CA ASP A 90 -12.10 -1.44 16.12
C ASP A 90 -11.52 -0.48 15.06
N ALA A 91 -12.28 0.56 14.72
CA ALA A 91 -11.82 1.65 13.87
C ALA A 91 -11.63 2.91 14.72
N HIS A 92 -10.39 3.38 14.82
CA HIS A 92 -10.03 4.54 15.63
C HIS A 92 -9.12 5.51 14.88
N ILE A 93 -9.05 6.72 15.40
CA ILE A 93 -8.15 7.79 14.96
C ILE A 93 -7.30 8.19 16.16
N TYR A 94 -5.98 8.22 15.98
CA TYR A 94 -5.08 8.73 17.02
C TYR A 94 -5.30 10.24 17.22
N SER A 95 -5.31 10.67 18.48
CA SER A 95 -5.57 12.07 18.85
C SER A 95 -4.56 13.06 18.24
N ASN A 96 -3.32 12.62 18.02
CA ASN A 96 -2.27 13.41 17.38
C ASN A 96 -2.44 13.56 15.85
N HIS A 97 -3.50 13.00 15.26
CA HIS A 97 -3.81 13.09 13.81
C HIS A 97 -5.01 13.98 13.47
N PHE A 98 -5.69 14.57 14.46
CA PHE A 98 -6.92 15.35 14.22
C PHE A 98 -6.70 16.53 13.27
N GLU A 99 -5.67 17.35 13.48
CA GLU A 99 -5.37 18.49 12.58
C GLU A 99 -5.12 18.04 11.12
N GLN A 100 -4.40 16.92 10.94
CA GLN A 100 -4.11 16.36 9.62
C GLN A 100 -5.36 15.84 8.93
N ILE A 101 -6.27 15.22 9.70
CA ILE A 101 -7.53 14.67 9.19
C ILE A 101 -8.50 15.79 8.84
N GLU A 102 -8.63 16.80 9.70
CA GLU A 102 -9.43 18.00 9.41
C GLU A 102 -8.97 18.65 8.11
N LEU A 103 -7.65 18.85 7.94
CA LEU A 103 -7.09 19.34 6.68
C LEU A 103 -7.45 18.43 5.50
N GLN A 104 -7.31 17.10 5.65
CA GLN A 104 -7.62 16.16 4.57
C GLN A 104 -9.10 16.20 4.18
N LEU A 105 -10.00 16.37 5.15
CA LEU A 105 -11.45 16.46 4.94
C LEU A 105 -11.87 17.75 4.22
N THR A 106 -11.06 18.82 4.29
CA THR A 106 -11.32 20.04 3.49
C THR A 106 -11.06 19.86 1.99
N ARG A 107 -10.40 18.77 1.57
CA ARG A 107 -10.00 18.55 0.18
C ARG A 107 -11.01 17.69 -0.57
N SER A 108 -11.47 18.17 -1.71
CA SER A 108 -12.30 17.37 -2.62
C SER A 108 -11.48 16.23 -3.23
N PRO A 109 -11.99 14.98 -3.22
CA PRO A 109 -11.37 13.87 -3.94
C PRO A 109 -11.19 14.18 -5.44
N ARG A 110 -10.08 13.72 -6.00
CA ARG A 110 -9.79 13.73 -7.44
C ARG A 110 -10.03 12.32 -8.02
N PRO A 111 -10.14 12.18 -9.35
CA PRO A 111 -10.36 10.88 -9.99
C PRO A 111 -9.36 9.82 -9.52
N LEU A 112 -9.83 8.60 -9.36
CA LEU A 112 -8.97 7.49 -8.98
C LEU A 112 -7.98 7.16 -10.11
N PRO A 113 -6.73 6.81 -9.76
CA PRO A 113 -5.76 6.34 -10.75
C PRO A 113 -6.13 4.94 -11.27
N SER A 114 -5.41 4.47 -12.29
CA SER A 114 -5.46 3.09 -12.75
C SER A 114 -4.14 2.37 -12.45
N MET A 115 -4.21 1.15 -11.93
CA MET A 115 -3.05 0.29 -11.74
C MET A 115 -2.94 -0.65 -12.94
N ILE A 116 -1.84 -0.53 -13.67
CA ILE A 116 -1.48 -1.40 -14.78
C ILE A 116 -0.42 -2.38 -14.28
N ILE A 117 -0.67 -3.67 -14.50
CA ILE A 117 0.22 -4.77 -14.09
C ILE A 117 0.76 -5.44 -15.34
N ASN A 118 2.06 -5.77 -15.36
CA ASN A 118 2.69 -6.48 -16.46
C ASN A 118 1.99 -7.84 -16.69
N PRO A 119 1.32 -8.04 -17.85
CA PRO A 119 0.55 -9.24 -18.11
C PRO A 119 1.41 -10.49 -18.30
N GLU A 120 2.72 -10.34 -18.54
CA GLU A 120 3.64 -11.46 -18.75
C GLU A 120 3.93 -12.23 -17.45
N VAL A 121 3.69 -11.64 -16.29
CA VAL A 121 3.89 -12.31 -15.00
C VAL A 121 2.77 -13.31 -14.74
N LYS A 122 3.13 -14.59 -14.60
CA LYS A 122 2.18 -15.73 -14.43
C LYS A 122 2.24 -16.39 -13.05
N SER A 123 3.13 -15.94 -12.17
CA SER A 123 3.29 -16.44 -10.80
C SER A 123 3.25 -15.29 -9.82
N ILE A 124 2.61 -15.49 -8.66
CA ILE A 124 2.54 -14.49 -7.60
C ILE A 124 3.93 -14.13 -7.05
N PHE A 125 4.89 -15.05 -7.14
CA PHE A 125 6.25 -14.88 -6.62
C PHE A 125 7.21 -14.19 -7.60
N ASP A 126 6.82 -14.07 -8.87
CA ASP A 126 7.69 -13.54 -9.92
C ASP A 126 7.55 -12.02 -10.13
N PHE A 127 6.56 -11.39 -9.47
CA PHE A 127 6.36 -9.95 -9.55
C PHE A 127 7.55 -9.15 -9.00
N LYS A 128 7.87 -8.07 -9.70
CA LYS A 128 8.89 -7.08 -9.34
C LYS A 128 8.29 -5.68 -9.38
N PHE A 129 9.02 -4.71 -8.83
CA PHE A 129 8.53 -3.33 -8.74
C PHE A 129 8.20 -2.73 -10.11
N GLU A 130 9.02 -3.03 -11.11
CA GLU A 130 8.87 -2.59 -12.50
C GLU A 130 7.63 -3.15 -13.22
N ASP A 131 6.98 -4.18 -12.66
CA ASP A 131 5.77 -4.76 -13.22
C ASP A 131 4.51 -3.93 -12.92
N PHE A 132 4.64 -2.86 -12.15
CA PHE A 132 3.52 -2.03 -11.71
C PHE A 132 3.66 -0.60 -12.22
N THR A 133 2.63 -0.11 -12.92
CA THR A 133 2.54 1.27 -13.37
C THR A 133 1.25 1.90 -12.88
N LEU A 134 1.36 3.05 -12.22
CA LEU A 134 0.21 3.82 -11.77
C LEU A 134 -0.04 4.99 -12.70
N GLU A 135 -1.15 4.95 -13.42
CA GLU A 135 -1.54 5.97 -14.39
C GLU A 135 -2.62 6.89 -13.82
N GLY A 136 -2.56 8.18 -14.18
CA GLY A 136 -3.58 9.17 -13.80
C GLY A 136 -3.59 9.54 -12.31
N TYR A 137 -2.51 9.26 -11.55
CA TYR A 137 -2.43 9.63 -10.14
C TYR A 137 -2.10 11.12 -9.95
N ASP A 138 -3.15 11.90 -9.71
CA ASP A 138 -3.05 13.34 -9.42
C ASP A 138 -3.55 13.63 -7.99
N PRO A 139 -2.76 13.37 -6.94
CA PRO A 139 -3.19 13.61 -5.56
C PRO A 139 -2.98 15.07 -5.14
N HIS A 140 -3.72 15.48 -4.12
CA HIS A 140 -3.37 16.67 -3.34
C HIS A 140 -2.01 16.50 -2.64
N PRO A 141 -1.35 17.60 -2.23
CA PRO A 141 -0.04 17.56 -1.58
C PRO A 141 0.01 16.64 -0.35
N HIS A 142 1.21 16.15 -0.03
CA HIS A 142 1.44 15.33 1.15
C HIS A 142 0.99 16.05 2.45
N ILE A 143 0.43 15.28 3.39
CA ILE A 143 0.11 15.74 4.74
C ILE A 143 1.01 14.95 5.68
N LYS A 144 1.86 15.66 6.43
CA LYS A 144 2.79 15.04 7.37
C LYS A 144 2.05 14.69 8.65
N GLY A 145 2.00 13.40 8.99
CA GLY A 145 1.59 12.90 10.31
C GLY A 145 2.81 12.40 11.09
N LYS A 146 2.69 12.30 12.42
CA LYS A 146 3.65 11.60 13.28
C LYS A 146 3.10 10.24 13.65
N VAL A 147 3.92 9.20 13.68
CA VAL A 147 3.50 7.90 14.25
C VAL A 147 3.07 8.16 15.70
N ALA A 148 1.90 7.67 16.07
CA ALA A 148 1.43 7.72 17.44
C ALA A 148 2.11 6.58 18.21
N VAL A 149 2.60 6.88 19.41
CA VAL A 149 3.19 5.93 20.35
C VAL A 149 2.26 5.70 21.52
#